data_AF-A0A285PHQ7-F1
#
_entry.id   AF-A0A285PHQ7-F1
#
_cell.length_a   1.000
_cell.length_b   1.000
_cell.length_c   1.000
_cell.angle_alpha   90.00
_cell.angle_beta   90.00
_cell.angle_gamma   90.00
#
_symmetry.space_group_name_H-M   'P 1'
#
loop_
_entity.id
_entity.type
_entity.pdbx_description
1 polymer ?
#
loop_
_entity_poly.entity_id
_entity_poly.type
_entity_poly.pdbx_seq_one_letter_code
_entity_poly.pdbx_strand_id
1 'polypeptide(L)'
;MSELNNRLEALRILMDEEDEMGPSGRWAEAEAMALLLAAWRAGRVSFKDEGGSSDLSFAKIWQEHEDWSYDVFGGPDVKGPIGPIKHLGKEQKELLENPDDPSEYADCMFLIMDAARRQGLGLQGLLKAMADKQRILWARDYRADPNNPDEPVEHRRS
;
A
#
# COMPACT_ATOMS: atom_id res chain seq x y z
N MET A 1 5.02 -31.81 -26.05
CA MET A 1 3.68 -31.21 -26.04
C MET A 1 2.95 -31.62 -24.77
N SER A 2 2.86 -30.80 -23.73
CA SER A 2 3.91 -30.19 -22.91
C SER A 2 3.40 -30.33 -21.47
N GLU A 3 4.30 -30.45 -20.50
CA GLU A 3 3.91 -30.38 -19.08
C GLU A 3 3.23 -29.03 -18.74
N LEU A 4 3.45 -28.01 -19.57
CA LEU A 4 2.75 -26.73 -19.59
C LEU A 4 1.26 -26.87 -19.97
N ASN A 5 0.90 -27.70 -20.96
CA ASN A 5 -0.50 -27.90 -21.35
C ASN A 5 -1.31 -28.62 -20.26
N ASN A 6 -0.71 -29.59 -19.57
CA ASN A 6 -1.37 -30.27 -18.46
C ASN A 6 -1.55 -29.36 -17.22
N ARG A 7 -0.67 -28.35 -17.06
CA ARG A 7 -0.70 -27.37 -15.95
C ARG A 7 -1.64 -26.18 -16.24
N LEU A 8 -1.78 -25.79 -17.51
CA LEU A 8 -2.78 -24.81 -17.94
C LEU A 8 -4.19 -25.40 -17.85
N GLU A 9 -4.37 -26.69 -18.16
CA GLU A 9 -5.67 -27.34 -18.00
C GLU A 9 -6.07 -27.50 -16.53
N ALA A 10 -5.11 -27.73 -15.62
CA ALA A 10 -5.36 -27.75 -14.17
C ALA A 10 -5.74 -26.38 -13.60
N LEU A 11 -5.11 -25.30 -14.10
CA LEU A 11 -5.50 -23.92 -13.77
C LEU A 11 -6.87 -23.56 -14.33
N ARG A 12 -7.19 -24.03 -15.55
CA ARG A 12 -8.48 -23.81 -16.19
C ARG A 12 -9.61 -24.55 -15.47
N ILE A 13 -9.40 -25.79 -15.01
CA ILE A 13 -10.38 -26.54 -14.20
C ILE A 13 -10.67 -25.83 -12.86
N LEU A 14 -9.64 -25.24 -12.23
CA LEU A 14 -9.82 -24.46 -11.00
C LEU A 14 -10.55 -23.13 -11.21
N MET A 15 -10.50 -22.58 -12.42
CA MET A 15 -11.21 -21.35 -12.82
C MET A 15 -12.62 -21.64 -13.35
N ASP A 16 -12.85 -22.79 -13.99
CA ASP A 16 -14.15 -23.17 -14.57
C ASP A 16 -15.11 -23.80 -13.52
N GLU A 17 -14.64 -24.18 -12.33
CA GLU A 17 -15.49 -24.56 -11.18
C GLU A 17 -16.10 -23.34 -10.43
N GLU A 18 -15.82 -22.09 -10.87
CA GLU A 18 -16.32 -20.84 -10.24
C GLU A 18 -17.76 -20.46 -10.61
N ASP A 19 -18.45 -21.17 -11.50
CA ASP A 19 -19.82 -20.79 -11.91
C ASP A 19 -20.91 -21.08 -10.86
N GLU A 20 -20.58 -21.63 -9.69
CA GLU A 20 -21.57 -21.95 -8.64
C GLU A 20 -21.49 -21.13 -7.33
N MET A 21 -20.53 -20.22 -7.13
CA MET A 21 -20.35 -19.62 -5.78
C MET A 21 -20.15 -18.09 -5.78
N GLY A 22 -21.24 -17.35 -5.61
CA GLY A 22 -21.17 -16.02 -4.97
C GLY A 22 -21.08 -16.13 -3.43
N PRO A 23 -20.94 -15.04 -2.65
CA PRO A 23 -20.42 -13.71 -2.94
C PRO A 23 -19.07 -13.48 -2.22
N SER A 24 -17.97 -13.43 -2.98
CA SER A 24 -16.77 -12.58 -2.80
C SER A 24 -15.50 -13.30 -3.27
N GLY A 25 -15.32 -13.39 -4.59
CA GLY A 25 -14.04 -13.75 -5.25
C GLY A 25 -12.84 -12.85 -4.90
N ARG A 26 -12.97 -11.93 -3.93
CA ARG A 26 -11.86 -11.12 -3.38
C ARG A 26 -10.86 -11.95 -2.56
N TRP A 27 -11.27 -13.11 -2.05
CA TRP A 27 -10.37 -14.00 -1.30
C TRP A 27 -9.46 -14.82 -2.22
N ALA A 28 -9.94 -15.19 -3.42
CA ALA A 28 -9.15 -15.93 -4.41
C ALA A 28 -8.01 -15.08 -4.98
N GLU A 29 -8.27 -13.80 -5.30
CA GLU A 29 -7.22 -12.88 -5.77
C GLU A 29 -6.16 -12.60 -4.69
N ALA A 30 -6.57 -12.42 -3.43
CA ALA A 30 -5.64 -12.17 -2.33
C ALA A 30 -4.75 -13.39 -2.04
N GLU A 31 -5.30 -14.60 -2.12
CA GLU A 31 -4.53 -15.85 -1.98
C GLU A 31 -3.62 -16.10 -3.19
N ALA A 32 -4.10 -15.86 -4.40
CA ALA A 32 -3.28 -15.91 -5.61
C ALA A 32 -2.12 -14.91 -5.54
N MET A 33 -2.37 -13.68 -5.09
CA MET A 33 -1.36 -12.64 -4.89
C MET A 33 -0.36 -13.03 -3.79
N ALA A 34 -0.83 -13.60 -2.67
CA ALA A 34 0.03 -14.09 -1.61
C ALA A 34 0.96 -15.23 -2.08
N LEU A 35 0.45 -16.14 -2.91
CA LEU A 35 1.21 -17.22 -3.52
C LEU A 35 2.22 -16.69 -4.55
N LEU A 36 1.82 -15.71 -5.37
CA LEU A 36 2.72 -14.99 -6.29
C LEU A 36 3.83 -14.26 -5.55
N LEU A 37 3.53 -13.57 -4.45
CA LEU A 37 4.53 -12.93 -3.59
C LEU A 37 5.47 -13.95 -2.93
N ALA A 38 4.96 -15.08 -2.45
CA ALA A 38 5.78 -16.14 -1.86
C ALA A 38 6.69 -16.77 -2.91
N ALA A 39 6.20 -17.00 -4.13
CA ALA A 39 6.98 -17.50 -5.24
C ALA A 39 8.06 -16.48 -5.68
N TRP A 40 7.75 -15.18 -5.68
CA TRP A 40 8.71 -14.11 -5.97
C TRP A 40 9.82 -14.06 -4.91
N ARG A 41 9.46 -14.10 -3.62
CA ARG A 41 10.43 -14.16 -2.50
C ARG A 41 11.32 -15.41 -2.55
N ALA A 42 10.78 -16.52 -3.04
CA ALA A 42 11.53 -17.76 -3.23
C ALA A 42 12.33 -17.81 -4.55
N GLY A 43 12.34 -16.73 -5.33
CA GLY A 43 13.04 -16.64 -6.62
C GLY A 43 12.45 -17.53 -7.73
N ARG A 44 11.22 -18.02 -7.55
CA ARG A 44 10.54 -18.95 -8.48
C ARG A 44 9.79 -18.23 -9.59
N VAL A 45 9.50 -16.95 -9.41
CA VAL A 45 8.93 -16.05 -10.41
C VAL A 45 9.63 -14.70 -10.33
N SER A 46 9.81 -14.06 -11.48
CA SER A 46 10.28 -12.67 -11.57
C SER A 46 9.27 -11.88 -12.39
N PHE A 47 8.92 -10.70 -11.88
CA PHE A 47 8.14 -9.73 -12.64
C PHE A 47 9.12 -8.85 -13.41
N LYS A 48 8.94 -8.75 -14.72
CA LYS A 48 9.65 -7.75 -15.52
C LYS A 48 8.76 -6.51 -15.56
N ASP A 49 9.27 -5.41 -15.05
CA ASP A 49 8.80 -4.07 -15.39
C ASP A 49 8.94 -3.88 -16.92
N GLU A 50 7.87 -3.43 -17.59
CA GLU A 50 7.86 -3.15 -19.03
C GLU A 50 8.76 -1.96 -19.44
N GLY A 51 9.43 -1.29 -18.50
CA GLY A 51 10.20 -0.06 -18.71
C GLY A 51 11.72 -0.16 -18.57
N GLY A 52 12.30 -1.30 -18.20
CA GLY A 52 13.75 -1.53 -18.26
C GLY A 52 14.64 -0.47 -17.56
N SER A 53 14.16 0.22 -16.52
CA SER A 53 14.93 1.20 -15.75
C SER A 53 14.96 0.84 -14.26
N SER A 54 16.09 1.09 -13.63
CA SER A 54 16.53 0.56 -12.34
C SER A 54 15.66 0.94 -11.12
N ASP A 55 15.08 -0.06 -10.46
CA ASP A 55 14.66 -0.10 -9.05
C ASP A 55 13.79 1.06 -8.51
N LEU A 56 12.68 1.41 -9.16
CA LEU A 56 11.64 2.28 -8.56
C LEU A 56 10.78 1.51 -7.52
N SER A 57 11.43 0.96 -6.50
CA SER A 57 10.73 0.31 -5.38
C SER A 57 10.42 1.32 -4.27
N PHE A 58 9.27 1.16 -3.61
CA PHE A 58 8.92 1.98 -2.44
C PHE A 58 9.99 1.91 -1.34
N ALA A 59 10.64 0.75 -1.18
CA ALA A 59 11.73 0.59 -0.21
C ALA A 59 12.95 1.46 -0.55
N LYS A 60 13.28 1.61 -1.84
CA LYS A 60 14.35 2.50 -2.28
C LYS A 60 13.98 3.97 -2.03
N ILE A 61 12.78 4.37 -2.43
CA ILE A 61 12.28 5.74 -2.19
C ILE A 61 12.29 6.07 -0.70
N TRP A 62 11.86 5.13 0.15
CA TRP A 62 11.93 5.28 1.60
C TRP A 62 13.36 5.54 2.07
N GLN A 63 14.33 4.72 1.65
CA GLN A 63 15.72 4.86 2.09
C GLN A 63 16.34 6.17 1.62
N GLU A 64 16.17 6.52 0.34
CA GLU A 64 16.70 7.75 -0.23
C GLU A 64 16.11 8.99 0.47
N HIS A 65 14.81 8.96 0.78
CA HIS A 65 14.17 10.04 1.53
C HIS A 65 14.66 10.10 2.98
N GLU A 66 14.83 8.95 3.64
CA GLU A 66 15.36 8.87 5.00
C GLU A 66 16.77 9.46 5.08
N ASP A 67 17.67 9.08 4.17
CA ASP A 67 19.04 9.56 4.11
C ASP A 67 19.07 11.08 3.91
N TRP A 68 18.34 11.59 2.92
CA TRP A 68 18.24 13.02 2.66
C TRP A 68 17.66 13.79 3.86
N SER A 69 16.57 13.29 4.44
CA SER A 69 15.90 13.96 5.57
C SER A 69 16.74 13.93 6.85
N TYR A 70 17.55 12.88 7.04
CA TYR A 70 18.53 12.82 8.12
C TYR A 70 19.63 13.87 7.93
N ASP A 71 20.19 13.98 6.72
CA ASP A 71 21.26 14.94 6.43
C ASP A 71 20.80 16.40 6.54
N VAL A 72 19.58 16.71 6.10
CA VAL A 72 19.05 18.08 6.10
C VAL A 72 18.52 18.51 7.46
N PHE A 73 17.77 17.64 8.15
CA PHE A 73 17.03 18.02 9.36
C PHE A 73 17.60 17.42 10.65
N GLY A 74 18.52 16.47 10.54
CA GLY A 74 19.09 15.72 11.65
C GLY A 74 18.26 14.49 12.04
N GLY A 75 18.90 13.67 12.88
CA GLY A 75 18.35 12.42 13.39
C GLY A 75 17.17 12.57 14.36
N PRO A 76 16.61 11.44 14.83
CA PRO A 76 15.49 11.43 15.78
C PRO A 76 15.78 12.12 17.12
N ASP A 77 17.06 12.25 17.48
CA ASP A 77 17.56 12.96 18.66
C ASP A 77 17.44 14.50 18.53
N VAL A 78 17.47 15.02 17.31
CA VAL A 78 17.34 16.46 17.01
C VAL A 78 15.89 16.85 16.70
N LYS A 79 15.13 15.94 16.05
CA LYS A 79 13.79 16.21 15.53
C LYS A 79 12.86 15.02 15.78
N GLY A 80 11.85 15.25 16.61
CA GLY A 80 10.79 14.29 16.89
C GLY A 80 9.65 14.27 15.84
N PRO A 81 8.68 13.36 16.01
CA PRO A 81 7.64 13.08 15.01
C PRO A 81 6.56 14.18 14.88
N ILE A 82 6.42 15.05 15.88
CA ILE A 82 5.35 16.05 15.92
C ILE A 82 5.52 17.13 14.84
N GLY A 83 6.76 17.44 14.44
CA GLY A 83 7.04 18.44 13.40
C GLY A 83 6.43 18.06 12.04
N PRO A 84 6.80 16.89 11.48
CA PRO A 84 6.20 16.39 10.23
C PRO A 84 4.67 16.26 10.30
N ILE A 85 4.09 15.84 11.44
CA ILE A 85 2.63 15.74 11.60
C ILE A 85 1.96 17.12 11.51
N LYS A 86 2.56 18.15 12.12
CA LYS A 86 2.06 19.53 11.98
C LYS A 86 2.19 20.04 10.54
N HIS A 87 3.22 19.60 9.83
CA HIS A 87 3.40 19.95 8.42
C HIS A 87 2.35 19.25 7.55
N LEU A 88 2.03 18.00 7.85
CA LEU A 88 1.02 17.22 7.11
C LEU A 88 -0.34 17.92 7.13
N GLY A 89 -0.70 18.60 8.21
CA GLY A 89 -1.94 19.40 8.25
C GLY A 89 -1.93 20.66 7.36
N LYS A 90 -0.78 21.07 6.82
CA LYS A 90 -0.68 22.11 5.79
C LYS A 90 -0.77 21.50 4.41
N GLU A 91 0.02 20.45 4.12
CA GLU A 91 -0.03 19.74 2.84
C GLU A 91 -1.41 19.14 2.57
N GLN A 92 -2.12 18.71 3.62
CA GLN A 92 -3.50 18.24 3.50
C GLN A 92 -4.46 19.32 2.97
N LYS A 93 -4.14 20.61 3.16
CA LYS A 93 -4.93 21.71 2.57
C LYS A 93 -4.56 21.93 1.11
N GLU A 94 -3.27 21.87 0.78
CA GLU A 94 -2.76 22.00 -0.60
C GLU A 94 -3.31 20.84 -1.46
N LEU A 95 -3.32 19.63 -0.93
CA LEU A 95 -3.95 18.45 -1.54
C LEU A 95 -5.47 18.58 -1.75
N LEU A 96 -6.17 19.24 -0.81
CA LEU A 96 -7.62 19.52 -0.98
C LEU A 96 -7.87 20.55 -2.08
N GLU A 97 -6.95 21.49 -2.30
CA GLU A 97 -7.04 22.51 -3.34
C GLU A 97 -6.65 21.95 -4.72
N ASN A 98 -5.69 21.02 -4.77
CA ASN A 98 -5.15 20.44 -6.00
C ASN A 98 -5.19 18.89 -6.01
N PRO A 99 -6.38 18.26 -5.93
CA PRO A 99 -6.49 16.79 -5.82
C PRO A 99 -6.03 16.04 -7.09
N ASP A 100 -5.85 16.75 -8.21
CA ASP A 100 -5.34 16.22 -9.47
C ASP A 100 -3.81 16.27 -9.58
N ASP A 101 -3.11 16.88 -8.61
CA ASP A 101 -1.65 16.95 -8.58
C ASP A 101 -1.05 15.77 -7.80
N PRO A 102 -0.34 14.81 -8.45
CA PRO A 102 0.25 13.67 -7.76
C PRO A 102 1.34 14.05 -6.75
N SER A 103 1.95 15.24 -6.86
CA SER A 103 3.01 15.68 -5.96
C SER A 103 2.49 15.96 -4.54
N GLU A 104 1.26 16.47 -4.40
CA GLU A 104 0.62 16.74 -3.12
C GLU A 104 0.38 15.46 -2.29
N TYR A 105 0.09 14.35 -2.97
CA TYR A 105 0.02 13.03 -2.33
C TYR A 105 1.41 12.55 -1.88
N ALA A 106 2.45 12.84 -2.66
CA ALA A 106 3.82 12.49 -2.33
C ALA A 106 4.31 13.27 -1.09
N ASP A 107 4.01 14.56 -0.99
CA ASP A 107 4.35 15.38 0.17
C ASP A 107 3.68 14.86 1.45
N CYS A 108 2.38 14.56 1.37
CA CYS A 108 1.68 13.90 2.48
C CYS A 108 2.35 12.57 2.88
N MET A 109 2.74 11.75 1.89
CA MET A 109 3.36 10.46 2.15
C MET A 109 4.72 10.62 2.82
N PHE A 110 5.59 11.49 2.31
CA PHE A 110 6.91 11.74 2.89
C PHE A 110 6.81 12.21 4.34
N LEU A 111 5.85 13.08 4.67
CA LEU A 111 5.65 13.54 6.04
C LEU A 111 5.18 12.42 6.99
N ILE A 112 4.39 11.47 6.50
CA ILE A 112 4.03 10.26 7.26
C ILE A 112 5.25 9.38 7.49
N MET A 113 6.08 9.16 6.47
CA MET A 113 7.33 8.38 6.58
C MET A 113 8.25 9.01 7.63
N ASP A 114 8.43 10.33 7.55
CA ASP A 114 9.29 11.10 8.46
C ASP A 114 8.79 11.06 9.90
N ALA A 115 7.48 11.20 10.11
CA ALA A 115 6.88 11.06 11.42
C ALA A 115 7.08 9.64 11.99
N ALA A 116 6.82 8.61 11.18
CA ALA A 116 6.94 7.21 11.62
C ALA A 116 8.37 6.87 12.03
N ARG A 117 9.36 7.15 11.17
CA ARG A 117 10.77 6.82 11.48
C ARG A 117 11.29 7.58 12.70
N ARG A 118 10.89 8.84 12.89
CA ARG A 118 11.28 9.65 14.07
C ARG A 118 10.64 9.15 15.36
N GLN A 119 9.57 8.36 15.27
CA GLN A 119 8.96 7.64 16.39
C GLN A 119 9.57 6.23 16.59
N GLY A 120 10.60 5.87 15.81
CA GLY A 120 11.24 4.55 15.83
C GLY A 120 10.50 3.49 15.00
N LEU A 121 9.56 3.89 14.15
CA LEU A 121 8.80 2.99 13.28
C LEU A 121 9.38 2.99 11.87
N GLY A 122 10.32 2.07 11.61
CA GLY A 122 10.87 1.86 10.27
C GLY A 122 9.86 1.22 9.30
N LEU A 123 10.22 1.15 8.02
CA LEU A 123 9.36 0.70 6.93
C LEU A 123 8.59 -0.60 7.23
N GLN A 124 9.26 -1.64 7.71
CA GLN A 124 8.62 -2.93 8.02
C GLN A 124 7.58 -2.81 9.14
N GLY A 125 7.86 -2.01 10.16
CA GLY A 125 6.94 -1.76 11.27
C GLY A 125 5.70 -0.99 10.81
N LEU A 126 5.90 0.03 9.96
CA LEU A 126 4.79 0.79 9.38
C LEU A 126 3.91 -0.09 8.49
N LEU A 127 4.50 -0.89 7.59
CA LEU A 127 3.77 -1.83 6.74
C LEU A 127 2.98 -2.86 7.55
N LYS A 128 3.56 -3.39 8.64
CA LYS A 128 2.86 -4.29 9.55
C LYS A 128 1.66 -3.59 10.20
N ALA A 129 1.84 -2.37 10.72
CA ALA A 129 0.77 -1.59 11.33
C ALA A 129 -0.36 -1.29 10.33
N MET A 130 -0.03 -0.97 9.08
CA MET A 130 -0.99 -0.80 7.99
C MET A 130 -1.75 -2.10 7.71
N ALA A 131 -1.07 -3.24 7.60
CA ALA A 131 -1.70 -4.53 7.34
C ALA A 131 -2.65 -4.94 8.49
N ASP A 132 -2.23 -4.75 9.75
CA ASP A 132 -3.06 -5.03 10.92
C ASP A 132 -4.28 -4.10 10.96
N LYS A 133 -4.10 -2.81 10.64
CA LYS A 133 -5.20 -1.85 10.53
C LYS A 133 -6.16 -2.21 9.41
N GLN A 134 -5.66 -2.64 8.25
CA GLN A 134 -6.45 -3.03 7.08
C GLN A 134 -7.43 -4.16 7.41
N ARG A 135 -7.01 -5.17 8.19
CA ARG A 135 -7.89 -6.26 8.65
C ARG A 135 -9.06 -5.74 9.49
N ILE A 136 -8.81 -4.75 10.35
CA ILE A 136 -9.86 -4.10 11.14
C ILE A 136 -10.80 -3.30 10.22
N LEU A 137 -10.27 -2.60 9.23
CA LEU A 137 -11.07 -1.84 8.26
C LEU A 137 -12.01 -2.75 7.46
N TRP A 138 -11.52 -3.91 7.00
CA TRP A 138 -12.37 -4.86 6.25
C TRP A 138 -13.54 -5.45 7.05
N ALA A 139 -13.43 -5.50 8.38
CA ALA A 139 -14.49 -6.02 9.24
C ALA A 139 -15.57 -4.98 9.59
N ARG A 140 -15.44 -3.72 9.15
CA ARG A 140 -16.38 -2.65 9.48
C ARG A 140 -17.51 -2.53 8.46
N ASP A 141 -18.66 -2.09 8.93
CA ASP A 141 -19.78 -1.67 8.07
C ASP A 141 -19.60 -0.21 7.63
N TYR A 142 -19.34 -0.01 6.34
CA TYR A 142 -19.24 1.28 5.68
C TYR A 142 -20.40 1.47 4.70
N ARG A 143 -20.90 2.71 4.59
CA ARG A 143 -21.92 3.07 3.60
C ARG A 143 -21.56 4.39 2.94
N ALA A 144 -21.06 4.29 1.71
CA ALA A 144 -20.86 5.47 0.88
C ALA A 144 -22.22 6.02 0.42
N ASP A 145 -22.36 7.34 0.42
CA ASP A 145 -23.47 8.02 -0.23
C ASP A 145 -23.06 8.38 -1.66
N PRO A 146 -23.64 7.75 -2.70
CA PRO A 146 -23.26 8.02 -4.08
C PRO A 146 -23.57 9.46 -4.53
N ASN A 147 -24.38 10.20 -3.78
CA ASN A 147 -24.71 11.60 -4.09
C ASN A 147 -23.74 12.60 -3.47
N ASN A 148 -22.86 12.16 -2.57
CA ASN A 148 -21.90 12.99 -1.85
C ASN A 148 -20.51 12.33 -1.89
N PRO A 149 -19.87 12.25 -3.07
CA PRO A 149 -18.63 11.48 -3.26
C PRO A 149 -17.42 12.04 -2.50
N ASP A 150 -17.45 13.34 -2.17
CA ASP A 150 -16.35 14.03 -1.48
C ASP A 150 -16.54 14.10 0.04
N GLU A 151 -17.68 13.62 0.56
CA GLU A 151 -17.94 13.61 1.99
C GLU A 151 -17.26 12.42 2.68
N PRO A 152 -16.72 12.59 3.90
CA PRO A 152 -16.10 11.50 4.64
C PRO A 152 -17.07 10.33 4.90
N VAL A 153 -16.65 9.12 4.53
CA VAL A 153 -17.40 7.89 4.84
C VAL A 153 -16.93 7.32 6.17
N GLU A 154 -17.76 7.44 7.21
CA GLU A 154 -17.50 6.82 8.50
C GLU A 154 -18.12 5.41 8.62
N HIS A 155 -17.47 4.55 9.40
CA HIS A 155 -18.06 3.26 9.78
C HIS A 155 -19.16 3.47 10.81
N ARG A 156 -20.20 2.64 10.75
CA ARG A 156 -21.24 2.66 11.79
C ARG A 156 -20.64 2.17 13.12
N ARG A 157 -20.69 3.03 14.15
CA ARG A 157 -20.36 2.63 15.52
C ARG A 157 -21.58 1.91 16.09
N SER A 158 -21.40 0.65 16.51
CA SER A 158 -22.40 -0.11 17.26
C SER A 158 -22.40 0.31 18.73
#